data_AF-A0A1I8Q608-F1
#
_entry.id   AF-A0A1I8Q608-F1
#
_cell.length_a   1.000
_cell.length_b   1.000
_cell.length_c   1.000
_cell.angle_alpha   90.00
_cell.angle_beta   90.00
_cell.angle_gamma   90.00
#
_symmetry.space_group_name_H-M   'P 1'
#
loop_
_entity.id
_entity.type
_entity.pdbx_description
1 polymer ?
#
loop_
_entity_poly.entity_id
_entity_poly.type
_entity_poly.pdbx_seq_one_letter_code
_entity_poly.pdbx_strand_id
1 'polypeptide(L)'
;MSELTPVQQYYKGKTVFITGASGFMGKVLLEKLLYSCYELKEIIMICRSKRGKSPESRLEDMWKLPIFQRIKDERPHVLKKVTMFAGDITNEMLGLSEENLKYVAENTNIVFHMAATLKLEGNLTDAVNMNLAGTRRAMDVARKMKNLEAFVHLSTAFCNCDQEIMYEKVYEFPHKPEDLMRMAEWMDVQTLDAVTPKLLSPHPNTYTYTKRLAEIYVRDQYNTMPVIIARPSIVCPAYKEPMPGWVDSLNGPVGVMTAGGRGVIRSMLCDGELEADMIPVDVAINNLIIIPYGFCQNKERPPEIPIYNITMPKSCRRSWMWILNNGVELNKKYPLSWPLWYPNATLTLNKHYHWFNVIFFMWLPAILIDILLTIFGQRRFMIYIQKRIKVGLEVLQFFTTRKWDFRNDNLMKLIKTLNEKEFTVFELQCEDKEYDIEGYLEQCCLGGRLYIGKESIDTVPRAKVILTTMYILDKVCKTLICGWFFYWIASKIGLVDLIAEIFES
;
A
#
# COMPACT_ATOMS: atom_id res chain seq x y z
N MET A 1 -15.33 7.98 -34.42
CA MET A 1 -14.93 7.57 -33.05
C MET A 1 -14.54 6.11 -33.11
N SER A 2 -13.43 5.70 -32.49
CA SER A 2 -13.09 4.28 -32.40
C SER A 2 -14.20 3.53 -31.68
N GLU A 3 -14.57 2.35 -32.16
CA GLU A 3 -15.50 1.44 -31.49
C GLU A 3 -15.05 1.18 -30.04
N LEU A 4 -15.97 1.16 -29.08
CA LEU A 4 -15.65 0.87 -27.68
C LEU A 4 -15.27 -0.60 -27.51
N THR A 5 -14.34 -0.92 -26.61
CA THR A 5 -14.09 -2.32 -26.22
C THR A 5 -15.27 -2.87 -25.40
N PRO A 6 -15.44 -4.20 -25.29
CA PRO A 6 -16.47 -4.81 -24.43
C PRO A 6 -16.52 -4.27 -22.99
N VAL A 7 -15.38 -4.08 -22.33
CA VAL A 7 -15.31 -3.51 -20.98
C VAL A 7 -15.75 -2.04 -21.00
N GLN A 8 -15.29 -1.25 -21.97
CA GLN A 8 -15.75 0.15 -22.12
C GLN A 8 -17.27 0.22 -22.35
N GLN A 9 -17.80 -0.68 -23.18
CA GLN A 9 -19.23 -0.81 -23.47
C GLN A 9 -20.03 -1.21 -22.23
N TYR A 10 -19.45 -2.05 -21.36
CA TYR A 10 -20.06 -2.38 -20.07
C TYR A 10 -20.20 -1.17 -19.15
N TYR A 11 -19.24 -0.23 -19.12
CA TYR A 11 -19.35 0.98 -18.31
C TYR A 11 -20.19 2.10 -18.95
N LYS A 12 -20.48 2.02 -20.27
CA LYS A 12 -21.23 3.03 -21.00
C LYS A 12 -22.59 3.30 -20.35
N GLY A 13 -22.86 4.57 -20.04
CA GLY A 13 -24.11 5.01 -19.42
C GLY A 13 -24.33 4.58 -17.97
N LYS A 14 -23.36 3.90 -17.33
CA LYS A 14 -23.46 3.47 -15.93
C LYS A 14 -22.92 4.51 -14.97
N THR A 15 -23.43 4.46 -13.74
CA THR A 15 -22.94 5.25 -12.61
C THR A 15 -22.13 4.37 -11.67
N VAL A 16 -20.95 4.85 -11.29
CA VAL A 16 -20.04 4.16 -10.38
C VAL A 16 -19.99 4.90 -9.04
N PHE A 17 -20.22 4.19 -7.93
CA PHE A 17 -20.03 4.72 -6.57
C PHE A 17 -18.72 4.23 -5.96
N ILE A 18 -17.86 5.14 -5.54
CA ILE A 18 -16.53 4.81 -4.99
C ILE A 18 -16.39 5.33 -3.56
N THR A 19 -16.15 4.42 -2.63
CA THR A 19 -15.65 4.78 -1.29
C THR A 19 -14.13 4.68 -1.27
N GLY A 20 -13.46 5.62 -0.58
CA GLY A 20 -11.99 5.64 -0.55
C GLY A 20 -11.35 6.23 -1.81
N ALA A 21 -12.14 6.90 -2.66
CA ALA A 21 -11.69 7.52 -3.91
C ALA A 21 -10.58 8.58 -3.73
N SER A 22 -10.47 9.21 -2.55
CA SER A 22 -9.38 10.16 -2.25
C SER A 22 -8.05 9.50 -1.89
N GLY A 23 -8.03 8.17 -1.68
CA GLY A 23 -6.82 7.41 -1.37
C GLY A 23 -5.93 7.18 -2.59
N PHE A 24 -4.75 6.58 -2.38
CA PHE A 24 -3.77 6.32 -3.45
C PHE A 24 -4.39 5.53 -4.61
N MET A 25 -4.88 4.31 -4.35
CA MET A 25 -5.54 3.48 -5.37
C MET A 25 -6.84 4.13 -5.88
N GLY A 26 -7.64 4.73 -4.99
CA GLY A 26 -8.92 5.35 -5.36
C GLY A 26 -8.79 6.47 -6.39
N LYS A 27 -7.72 7.27 -6.31
CA LYS A 27 -7.45 8.32 -7.30
C LYS A 27 -7.02 7.76 -8.65
N VAL A 28 -6.24 6.67 -8.65
CA VAL A 28 -5.86 5.97 -9.89
C VAL A 28 -7.09 5.31 -10.53
N LEU A 29 -8.00 4.73 -9.73
CA LEU A 29 -9.28 4.20 -10.22
C LEU A 29 -10.15 5.30 -10.84
N LEU A 30 -10.31 6.43 -10.15
CA LEU A 30 -11.06 7.58 -10.62
C LEU A 30 -10.51 8.08 -11.96
N GLU A 31 -9.20 8.30 -12.03
CA GLU A 31 -8.51 8.74 -13.24
C GLU A 31 -8.72 7.73 -14.38
N LYS A 32 -8.48 6.43 -14.15
CA LYS A 32 -8.56 5.40 -15.19
C LYS A 32 -9.98 5.23 -15.72
N LEU A 33 -11.00 5.26 -14.86
CA LEU A 33 -12.40 5.20 -15.28
C LEU A 33 -12.79 6.43 -16.13
N LEU A 34 -12.37 7.64 -15.73
CA LEU A 34 -12.64 8.85 -16.50
C LEU A 34 -11.94 8.85 -17.86
N TYR A 35 -10.69 8.38 -17.92
CA TYR A 35 -9.89 8.37 -19.14
C TYR A 35 -10.31 7.25 -20.09
N SER A 36 -10.33 6.00 -19.61
CA SER A 36 -10.58 4.81 -20.43
C SER A 36 -12.07 4.48 -20.56
N CYS A 37 -12.88 4.68 -19.53
CA CYS A 37 -14.33 4.40 -19.55
C CYS A 37 -15.14 5.70 -19.71
N TYR A 38 -14.66 6.64 -20.52
CA TYR A 38 -15.16 8.01 -20.65
C TYR A 38 -16.64 8.14 -21.03
N GLU A 39 -17.28 7.09 -21.56
CA GLU A 39 -18.71 7.01 -21.89
C GLU A 39 -19.61 6.63 -20.69
N LEU A 40 -19.03 6.42 -19.50
CA LEU A 40 -19.81 6.29 -18.26
C LEU A 40 -20.67 7.54 -18.02
N LYS A 41 -21.77 7.37 -17.28
CA LYS A 41 -22.69 8.47 -16.96
C LYS A 41 -22.08 9.39 -15.90
N GLU A 42 -21.69 8.81 -14.77
CA GLU A 42 -21.24 9.55 -13.59
C GLU A 42 -20.37 8.68 -12.67
N ILE A 43 -19.44 9.30 -11.95
CA ILE A 43 -18.77 8.72 -10.81
C ILE A 43 -19.17 9.50 -9.56
N ILE A 44 -19.85 8.83 -8.64
CA ILE A 44 -20.21 9.37 -7.33
C ILE A 44 -19.15 8.92 -6.32
N MET A 45 -18.68 9.84 -5.49
CA MET A 45 -17.73 9.52 -4.42
C MET A 45 -18.07 10.25 -3.14
N ILE A 46 -17.64 9.70 -2.01
CA ILE A 46 -17.78 10.36 -0.71
C ILE A 46 -16.44 10.87 -0.19
N CYS A 47 -16.47 11.99 0.51
CA CYS A 47 -15.33 12.49 1.25
C CYS A 47 -15.70 12.90 2.67
N ARG A 48 -14.76 12.69 3.59
CA ARG A 48 -14.92 13.11 4.98
C ARG A 48 -14.81 14.63 5.07
N SER A 49 -15.76 15.26 5.75
CA SER A 49 -15.75 16.69 6.12
C SER A 49 -14.72 16.99 7.20
N LYS A 50 -13.43 16.69 6.97
CA LYS A 50 -12.32 17.06 7.86
C LYS A 50 -11.69 18.38 7.39
N ARG A 51 -11.15 19.16 8.33
CA ARG A 51 -10.40 20.41 8.07
C ARG A 51 -11.22 21.53 7.41
N GLY A 52 -12.53 21.55 7.59
CA GLY A 52 -13.40 22.67 7.16
C GLY A 52 -13.53 22.90 5.66
N LYS A 53 -13.10 21.95 4.81
CA LYS A 53 -13.28 22.04 3.35
C LYS A 53 -14.55 21.33 2.90
N SER A 54 -15.32 21.98 2.02
CA SER A 54 -16.47 21.37 1.36
C SER A 54 -16.03 20.25 0.40
N PRO A 55 -16.93 19.33 0.01
CA PRO A 55 -16.67 18.33 -1.03
C PRO A 55 -16.12 18.93 -2.33
N GLU A 56 -16.67 20.06 -2.76
CA GLU A 56 -16.29 20.75 -4.01
C GLU A 56 -14.84 21.24 -3.93
N SER A 57 -14.46 21.90 -2.84
CA SER A 57 -13.08 22.37 -2.62
C SER A 57 -12.07 21.21 -2.59
N ARG A 58 -12.46 20.05 -2.02
CA ARG A 58 -11.62 18.84 -2.01
C ARG A 58 -11.48 18.25 -3.41
N LEU A 59 -12.53 18.29 -4.20
CA LEU A 59 -12.51 17.84 -5.59
C LEU A 59 -11.61 18.73 -6.45
N GLU A 60 -11.69 20.05 -6.29
CA GLU A 60 -10.79 21.01 -6.95
C GLU A 60 -9.32 20.77 -6.61
N ASP A 61 -9.00 20.54 -5.33
CA ASP A 61 -7.64 20.21 -4.91
C ASP A 61 -7.15 18.89 -5.51
N MET A 62 -8.06 17.91 -5.67
CA MET A 62 -7.76 16.64 -6.32
C MET A 62 -7.41 16.86 -7.79
N TRP A 63 -8.14 17.72 -8.50
CA TRP A 63 -7.86 18.06 -9.89
C TRP A 63 -6.51 18.74 -10.07
N LYS A 64 -5.95 19.41 -9.06
CA LYS A 64 -4.59 19.99 -9.13
C LYS A 64 -3.47 18.94 -9.15
N LEU A 65 -3.77 17.67 -8.84
CA LEU A 65 -2.76 16.62 -8.84
C LEU A 65 -2.30 16.29 -10.27
N PRO A 66 -0.99 16.04 -10.49
CA PRO A 66 -0.43 15.76 -11.82
C PRO A 66 -1.09 14.60 -12.57
N ILE A 67 -1.62 13.61 -11.84
CA ILE A 67 -2.28 12.45 -12.44
C ILE A 67 -3.50 12.77 -13.29
N PHE A 68 -4.19 13.88 -13.03
CA PHE A 68 -5.35 14.29 -13.82
C PHE A 68 -4.96 15.19 -15.00
N GLN A 69 -3.67 15.48 -15.19
CA GLN A 69 -3.23 16.41 -16.22
C GLN A 69 -3.58 15.90 -17.62
N ARG A 70 -3.35 14.61 -17.92
CA ARG A 70 -3.74 14.02 -19.22
C ARG A 70 -5.24 14.15 -19.53
N ILE A 71 -6.10 14.02 -18.51
CA ILE A 71 -7.54 14.21 -18.67
C ILE A 71 -7.86 15.68 -18.99
N LYS A 72 -7.21 16.63 -18.32
CA LYS A 72 -7.44 18.06 -18.60
C LYS A 72 -7.00 18.44 -20.01
N ASP A 73 -5.91 17.86 -20.48
CA ASP A 73 -5.33 18.17 -21.78
C ASP A 73 -6.16 17.54 -22.91
N GLU A 74 -6.59 16.29 -22.75
CA GLU A 74 -7.24 15.54 -23.83
C GLU A 74 -8.77 15.49 -23.74
N ARG A 75 -9.34 15.45 -22.54
CA ARG A 75 -10.78 15.18 -22.30
C ARG A 75 -11.36 15.95 -21.10
N PRO A 76 -11.18 17.28 -20.98
CA PRO A 76 -11.52 18.02 -19.76
C PRO A 76 -13.01 17.93 -19.38
N HIS A 77 -13.90 17.68 -20.35
CA HIS A 77 -15.34 17.55 -20.14
C HIS A 77 -15.72 16.37 -19.23
N VAL A 78 -14.91 15.29 -19.15
CA VAL A 78 -15.25 14.14 -18.30
C VAL A 78 -15.11 14.45 -16.81
N LEU A 79 -14.35 15.49 -16.42
CA LEU A 79 -14.24 15.91 -15.02
C LEU A 79 -15.58 16.36 -14.44
N LYS A 80 -16.50 16.84 -15.28
CA LYS A 80 -17.86 17.22 -14.88
C LYS A 80 -18.76 16.03 -14.56
N LYS A 81 -18.31 14.80 -14.85
CA LYS A 81 -19.03 13.55 -14.54
C LYS A 81 -18.76 13.07 -13.12
N VAL A 82 -18.08 13.85 -12.28
CA VAL A 82 -17.73 13.45 -10.92
C VAL A 82 -18.52 14.27 -9.91
N THR A 83 -19.29 13.56 -9.09
CA THR A 83 -20.06 14.15 -7.99
C THR A 83 -19.47 13.69 -6.67
N MET A 84 -19.13 14.65 -5.80
CA MET A 84 -18.60 14.36 -4.48
C MET A 84 -19.60 14.74 -3.39
N PHE A 85 -20.02 13.77 -2.59
CA PHE A 85 -20.84 14.03 -1.40
C PHE A 85 -20.02 14.05 -0.12
N ALA A 86 -20.51 14.79 0.87
CA ALA A 86 -20.02 14.64 2.24
C ALA A 86 -20.43 13.26 2.77
N GLY A 87 -19.49 12.54 3.37
CA GLY A 87 -19.75 11.23 3.97
C GLY A 87 -18.54 10.64 4.71
N ASP A 88 -18.81 9.77 5.67
CA ASP A 88 -17.81 8.98 6.39
C ASP A 88 -18.30 7.54 6.53
N ILE A 89 -17.43 6.58 6.21
CA ILE A 89 -17.71 5.15 6.36
C ILE A 89 -17.89 4.73 7.81
N THR A 90 -17.50 5.57 8.77
CA THR A 90 -17.73 5.34 10.19
C THR A 90 -19.18 5.61 10.63
N ASN A 91 -19.97 6.28 9.79
CA ASN A 91 -21.33 6.70 10.11
C ASN A 91 -22.35 5.82 9.38
N GLU A 92 -23.50 5.55 10.01
CA GLU A 92 -24.63 4.86 9.37
C GLU A 92 -25.01 5.54 8.06
N MET A 93 -25.40 4.72 7.08
CA MET A 93 -25.68 5.16 5.70
C MET A 93 -24.56 6.03 5.10
N LEU A 94 -23.32 5.81 5.53
CA LEU A 94 -22.11 6.55 5.14
C LEU A 94 -22.16 8.05 5.47
N GLY A 95 -23.07 8.49 6.35
CA GLY A 95 -23.29 9.89 6.67
C GLY A 95 -23.85 10.74 5.53
N LEU A 96 -24.46 10.10 4.51
CA LEU A 96 -25.15 10.79 3.43
C LEU A 96 -26.44 11.45 3.96
N SER A 97 -26.78 12.64 3.44
CA SER A 97 -28.12 13.20 3.63
C SER A 97 -29.17 12.30 2.99
N GLU A 98 -30.43 12.41 3.41
CA GLU A 98 -31.53 11.62 2.82
C GLU A 98 -31.65 11.83 1.31
N GLU A 99 -31.47 13.07 0.85
CA GLU A 99 -31.46 13.43 -0.57
C GLU A 99 -30.31 12.74 -1.33
N ASN A 100 -29.08 12.84 -0.82
CA ASN A 100 -27.92 12.21 -1.47
C ASN A 100 -28.02 10.68 -1.43
N LEU A 101 -28.51 10.10 -0.33
CA LEU A 101 -28.74 8.67 -0.20
C LEU A 101 -29.77 8.19 -1.23
N LYS A 102 -30.87 8.92 -1.42
CA LYS A 102 -31.86 8.64 -2.45
C LYS A 102 -31.23 8.72 -3.84
N TYR A 103 -30.45 9.77 -4.12
CA TYR A 103 -29.76 9.92 -5.41
C TYR A 103 -28.83 8.73 -5.71
N VAL A 104 -28.00 8.35 -4.73
CA VAL A 104 -27.08 7.20 -4.82
C VAL A 104 -27.86 5.90 -5.06
N ALA A 105 -28.94 5.68 -4.30
CA ALA A 105 -29.79 4.50 -4.43
C ALA A 105 -30.50 4.39 -5.80
N GLU A 106 -30.87 5.51 -6.41
CA GLU A 106 -31.60 5.50 -7.68
C GLU A 106 -30.69 5.40 -8.90
N ASN A 107 -29.46 5.92 -8.80
CA ASN A 107 -28.61 6.11 -9.98
C ASN A 107 -27.43 5.13 -10.09
N THR A 108 -27.01 4.47 -9.00
CA THR A 108 -25.77 3.68 -8.98
C THR A 108 -25.95 2.27 -9.57
N ASN A 109 -25.00 1.85 -10.40
CA ASN A 109 -24.91 0.50 -10.95
C ASN A 109 -23.78 -0.33 -10.35
N ILE A 110 -22.63 0.29 -10.08
CA ILE A 110 -21.41 -0.41 -9.68
C ILE A 110 -20.83 0.27 -8.45
N VAL A 111 -20.44 -0.53 -7.44
CA VAL A 111 -19.78 -0.02 -6.23
C VAL A 111 -18.35 -0.54 -6.15
N PHE A 112 -17.39 0.37 -5.99
CA PHE A 112 -16.04 0.03 -5.54
C PHE A 112 -15.85 0.45 -4.08
N HIS A 113 -15.87 -0.53 -3.18
CA HIS A 113 -15.63 -0.31 -1.77
C HIS A 113 -14.15 -0.46 -1.43
N MET A 114 -13.41 0.67 -1.41
CA MET A 114 -11.97 0.72 -1.17
C MET A 114 -11.58 1.47 0.11
N ALA A 115 -12.53 2.06 0.82
CA ALA A 115 -12.27 2.75 2.07
C ALA A 115 -11.84 1.77 3.17
N ALA A 116 -10.67 1.99 3.74
CA ALA A 116 -10.12 1.20 4.84
C ALA A 116 -9.10 2.04 5.64
N THR A 117 -8.85 1.66 6.89
CA THR A 117 -7.62 2.04 7.59
C THR A 117 -6.51 1.05 7.24
N LEU A 118 -5.37 1.59 6.81
CA LEU A 118 -4.15 0.83 6.54
C LEU A 118 -3.14 0.93 7.70
N LYS A 119 -3.55 1.52 8.83
CA LYS A 119 -2.71 1.60 10.03
C LYS A 119 -2.61 0.22 10.65
N LEU A 120 -1.50 -0.46 10.37
CA LEU A 120 -1.24 -1.80 10.87
C LEU A 120 -1.05 -1.81 12.40
N GLU A 121 -0.62 -0.68 12.96
CA GLU A 121 -0.44 -0.40 14.39
C GLU A 121 -1.67 0.27 15.04
N GLY A 122 -2.80 0.38 14.32
CA GLY A 122 -4.03 0.95 14.88
C GLY A 122 -4.67 0.05 15.94
N ASN A 123 -5.36 0.66 16.91
CA ASN A 123 -6.15 -0.09 17.88
C ASN A 123 -7.26 -0.90 17.19
N LEU A 124 -7.74 -1.94 17.86
CA LEU A 124 -8.72 -2.85 17.27
C LEU A 124 -10.08 -2.17 17.06
N THR A 125 -10.49 -1.25 17.94
CA THR A 125 -11.76 -0.51 17.82
C THR A 125 -11.84 0.24 16.49
N ASP A 126 -10.83 1.04 16.16
CA ASP A 126 -10.75 1.83 14.94
C ASP A 126 -10.68 0.92 13.71
N ALA A 127 -9.90 -0.16 13.79
CA ALA A 127 -9.78 -1.14 12.70
C ALA A 127 -11.12 -1.82 12.42
N VAL A 128 -11.84 -2.26 13.45
CA VAL A 128 -13.18 -2.86 13.33
C VAL A 128 -14.17 -1.84 12.79
N ASN A 129 -14.20 -0.63 13.36
CA ASN A 129 -15.13 0.39 12.93
C ASN A 129 -14.92 0.79 11.46
N MET A 130 -13.67 0.93 11.00
CA MET A 130 -13.39 1.33 9.62
C MET A 130 -13.44 0.16 8.63
N ASN A 131 -12.77 -0.96 8.91
CA ASN A 131 -12.59 -2.03 7.92
C ASN A 131 -13.71 -3.05 7.91
N LEU A 132 -14.40 -3.26 9.05
CA LEU A 132 -15.44 -4.28 9.18
C LEU A 132 -16.83 -3.63 9.19
N ALA A 133 -17.13 -2.83 10.22
CA ALA A 133 -18.42 -2.13 10.30
C ALA A 133 -18.58 -1.11 9.17
N GLY A 134 -17.50 -0.49 8.69
CA GLY A 134 -17.52 0.35 7.49
C GLY A 134 -17.89 -0.40 6.22
N THR A 135 -17.46 -1.66 6.09
CA THR A 135 -17.91 -2.54 5.00
C THR A 135 -19.39 -2.88 5.14
N ARG A 136 -19.87 -3.25 6.34
CA ARG A 136 -21.31 -3.41 6.59
C ARG A 136 -22.10 -2.19 6.13
N ARG A 137 -21.74 -0.98 6.58
CA ARG A 137 -22.46 0.25 6.26
C ARG A 137 -22.43 0.60 4.77
N ALA A 138 -21.33 0.33 4.08
CA ALA A 138 -21.26 0.47 2.63
C ALA A 138 -22.22 -0.49 1.91
N MET A 139 -22.34 -1.73 2.41
CA MET A 139 -23.30 -2.71 1.89
C MET A 139 -24.74 -2.31 2.21
N ASP A 140 -25.01 -1.74 3.38
CA ASP A 140 -26.34 -1.25 3.76
C ASP A 140 -26.85 -0.16 2.80
N VAL A 141 -25.97 0.74 2.36
CA VAL A 141 -26.28 1.72 1.29
C VAL A 141 -26.45 1.01 -0.05
N ALA A 142 -25.56 0.08 -0.40
CA ALA A 142 -25.64 -0.64 -1.67
C ALA A 142 -26.91 -1.49 -1.81
N ARG A 143 -27.44 -2.06 -0.73
CA ARG A 143 -28.74 -2.77 -0.74
C ARG A 143 -29.92 -1.90 -1.15
N LYS A 144 -29.82 -0.58 -0.97
CA LYS A 144 -30.86 0.37 -1.41
C LYS A 144 -30.77 0.68 -2.90
N MET A 145 -29.66 0.31 -3.58
CA MET A 145 -29.44 0.63 -4.98
C MET A 145 -30.32 -0.22 -5.89
N LYS A 146 -31.20 0.43 -6.66
CA LYS A 146 -32.23 -0.22 -7.49
C LYS A 146 -31.64 -1.01 -8.67
N ASN A 147 -30.48 -0.59 -9.18
CA ASN A 147 -29.86 -1.11 -10.39
C ASN A 147 -28.44 -1.66 -10.13
N LEU A 148 -28.18 -2.15 -8.91
CA LEU A 148 -26.86 -2.67 -8.53
C LEU A 148 -26.52 -3.93 -9.33
N GLU A 149 -25.45 -3.86 -10.11
CA GLU A 149 -24.91 -4.97 -10.89
C GLU A 149 -23.71 -5.63 -10.21
N ALA A 150 -22.89 -4.84 -9.49
CA ALA A 150 -21.69 -5.35 -8.82
C ALA A 150 -21.30 -4.49 -7.61
N PHE A 151 -20.96 -5.16 -6.50
CA PHE A 151 -20.31 -4.56 -5.34
C PHE A 151 -18.92 -5.20 -5.17
N VAL A 152 -17.87 -4.45 -5.52
CA VAL A 152 -16.48 -4.90 -5.39
C VAL A 152 -15.93 -4.48 -4.04
N HIS A 153 -15.68 -5.44 -3.16
CA HIS A 153 -14.95 -5.23 -1.91
C HIS A 153 -13.44 -5.37 -2.15
N LEU A 154 -12.70 -4.28 -1.91
CA LEU A 154 -11.24 -4.32 -1.95
C LEU A 154 -10.67 -4.85 -0.64
N SER A 155 -10.17 -6.08 -0.68
CA SER A 155 -9.44 -6.73 0.41
C SER A 155 -7.92 -6.66 0.15
N THR A 156 -7.17 -7.68 0.56
CA THR A 156 -5.72 -7.82 0.32
C THR A 156 -5.37 -9.29 0.23
N ALA A 157 -4.36 -9.64 -0.58
CA ALA A 157 -3.88 -11.02 -0.69
C ALA A 157 -3.38 -11.58 0.67
N PHE A 158 -2.97 -10.69 1.58
CA PHE A 158 -2.42 -11.02 2.89
C PHE A 158 -3.47 -11.14 4.01
N CYS A 159 -4.76 -11.12 3.71
CA CYS A 159 -5.82 -11.15 4.74
C CYS A 159 -5.86 -12.50 5.48
N ASN A 160 -5.54 -13.61 4.81
CA ASN A 160 -5.44 -14.95 5.40
C ASN A 160 -3.98 -15.35 5.55
N CYS A 161 -3.25 -14.58 6.35
CA CYS A 161 -1.79 -14.65 6.47
C CYS A 161 -1.25 -15.97 7.08
N ASP A 162 -2.13 -16.79 7.62
CA ASP A 162 -1.91 -18.17 8.10
C ASP A 162 -1.89 -19.21 6.97
N GLN A 163 -2.31 -18.85 5.75
CA GLN A 163 -2.34 -19.74 4.60
C GLN A 163 -1.07 -19.53 3.76
N GLU A 164 -0.20 -20.54 3.69
CA GLU A 164 1.00 -20.47 2.83
C GLU A 164 0.64 -20.45 1.35
N ILE A 165 -0.36 -21.24 0.95
CA ILE A 165 -0.94 -21.23 -0.40
C ILE A 165 -2.34 -20.64 -0.30
N MET A 166 -2.54 -19.49 -0.94
CA MET A 166 -3.73 -18.69 -0.83
C MET A 166 -4.56 -18.78 -2.11
N TYR A 167 -5.56 -19.65 -2.09
CA TYR A 167 -6.57 -19.80 -3.14
C TYR A 167 -7.63 -18.70 -3.14
N GLU A 168 -8.31 -18.53 -4.27
CA GLU A 168 -9.44 -17.62 -4.47
C GLU A 168 -10.75 -18.17 -3.88
N LYS A 169 -10.73 -18.43 -2.57
CA LYS A 169 -11.89 -18.79 -1.75
C LYS A 169 -11.88 -18.00 -0.44
N VAL A 170 -13.01 -17.94 0.24
CA VAL A 170 -13.06 -17.45 1.63
C VAL A 170 -12.67 -18.60 2.56
N TYR A 171 -11.82 -18.31 3.54
CA TYR A 171 -11.41 -19.27 4.55
C TYR A 171 -12.26 -19.07 5.79
N GLU A 172 -12.82 -20.16 6.30
CA GLU A 172 -13.52 -20.12 7.58
C GLU A 172 -12.61 -19.63 8.70
N PHE A 173 -13.22 -19.02 9.70
CA PHE A 173 -12.51 -18.51 10.86
C PHE A 173 -13.40 -18.63 12.11
N PRO A 174 -12.83 -18.92 13.30
CA PRO A 174 -13.64 -19.14 14.51
C PRO A 174 -14.44 -17.93 14.97
N HIS A 175 -13.93 -16.72 14.71
CA HIS A 175 -14.61 -15.49 15.12
C HIS A 175 -15.63 -15.05 14.08
N LYS A 176 -16.84 -14.72 14.52
CA LYS A 176 -17.87 -14.17 13.65
C LYS A 176 -17.71 -12.64 13.51
N PRO A 177 -17.89 -12.08 12.30
CA PRO A 177 -17.83 -10.64 12.07
C PRO A 177 -18.68 -9.81 13.04
N GLU A 178 -19.91 -10.25 13.29
CA GLU A 178 -20.88 -9.57 14.13
C GLU A 178 -20.46 -9.55 15.60
N ASP A 179 -19.85 -10.63 16.08
CA ASP A 179 -19.38 -10.73 17.46
C ASP A 179 -18.23 -9.74 17.71
N LEU A 180 -17.32 -9.62 16.74
CA LEU A 180 -16.24 -8.63 16.80
C LEU A 180 -16.77 -7.20 16.72
N MET A 181 -17.75 -6.94 15.85
CA MET A 181 -18.41 -5.61 15.78
C MET A 181 -19.05 -5.23 17.11
N ARG A 182 -19.83 -6.15 17.72
CA ARG A 182 -20.44 -5.90 19.04
C ARG A 182 -19.37 -5.66 20.09
N MET A 183 -18.33 -6.48 20.14
CA MET A 183 -17.23 -6.32 21.10
C MET A 183 -16.57 -4.95 21.00
N ALA A 184 -16.30 -4.46 19.78
CA ALA A 184 -15.71 -3.14 19.58
C ALA A 184 -16.67 -1.97 19.90
N GLU A 185 -17.98 -2.20 19.93
CA GLU A 185 -19.00 -1.20 20.23
C GLU A 185 -19.20 -0.97 21.73
N TRP A 186 -19.26 -2.04 22.54
CA TRP A 186 -19.55 -1.92 23.98
C TRP A 186 -18.30 -1.87 24.85
N MET A 187 -17.19 -2.48 24.42
CA MET A 187 -15.96 -2.56 25.22
C MET A 187 -15.16 -1.26 25.08
N ASP A 188 -14.67 -0.72 26.20
CA ASP A 188 -13.78 0.43 26.16
C ASP A 188 -12.43 0.07 25.52
N VAL A 189 -11.76 1.08 24.95
CA VAL A 189 -10.52 0.89 24.20
C VAL A 189 -9.42 0.24 25.04
N GLN A 190 -9.31 0.57 26.34
CA GLN A 190 -8.24 0.03 27.18
C GLN A 190 -8.43 -1.47 27.43
N THR A 191 -9.66 -1.89 27.72
CA THR A 191 -10.00 -3.30 27.90
C THR A 191 -9.82 -4.07 26.60
N LEU A 192 -10.26 -3.51 25.46
CA LEU A 192 -10.11 -4.16 24.15
C LEU A 192 -8.64 -4.31 23.77
N ASP A 193 -7.81 -3.30 23.99
CA ASP A 193 -6.38 -3.35 23.72
C ASP A 193 -5.68 -4.43 24.58
N ALA A 194 -6.14 -4.66 25.82
CA ALA A 194 -5.59 -5.70 26.69
C ALA A 194 -5.86 -7.13 26.17
N VAL A 195 -7.03 -7.38 25.53
CA VAL A 195 -7.38 -8.69 24.98
C VAL A 195 -6.96 -8.88 23.51
N THR A 196 -6.73 -7.79 22.79
CA THR A 196 -6.38 -7.78 21.35
C THR A 196 -5.24 -8.74 21.00
N PRO A 197 -4.10 -8.83 21.72
CA PRO A 197 -3.02 -9.75 21.36
C PRO A 197 -3.45 -11.23 21.28
N LYS A 198 -4.39 -11.66 22.13
CA LYS A 198 -4.93 -13.03 22.11
C LYS A 198 -5.94 -13.23 20.98
N LEU A 199 -6.72 -12.20 20.66
CA LEU A 199 -7.74 -12.24 19.61
C LEU A 199 -7.14 -12.23 18.20
N LEU A 200 -6.02 -11.54 18.01
CA LEU A 200 -5.41 -11.39 16.70
C LEU A 200 -4.87 -12.71 16.15
N SER A 201 -4.33 -13.59 17.00
CA SER A 201 -3.68 -14.83 16.55
C SER A 201 -4.58 -15.62 15.58
N PRO A 202 -4.10 -15.97 14.37
CA PRO A 202 -2.70 -15.96 13.90
C PRO A 202 -2.23 -14.67 13.20
N HIS A 203 -3.05 -13.61 13.16
CA HIS A 203 -2.76 -12.38 12.44
C HIS A 203 -1.68 -11.53 13.11
N PRO A 204 -0.75 -10.93 12.34
CA PRO A 204 0.30 -10.06 12.88
C PRO A 204 -0.19 -8.66 13.27
N ASN A 205 -1.38 -8.26 12.81
CA ASN A 205 -1.92 -6.92 13.03
C ASN A 205 -3.44 -6.87 12.88
N THR A 206 -4.04 -5.77 13.36
CA THR A 206 -5.48 -5.51 13.30
C THR A 206 -6.00 -5.37 11.86
N TYR A 207 -5.15 -4.93 10.92
CA TYR A 207 -5.54 -4.77 9.51
C TYR A 207 -5.87 -6.10 8.83
N THR A 208 -4.95 -7.08 8.87
CA THR A 208 -5.17 -8.40 8.25
C THR A 208 -6.34 -9.13 8.90
N TYR A 209 -6.44 -9.06 10.23
CA TYR A 209 -7.53 -9.63 11.01
C TYR A 209 -8.90 -9.08 10.60
N THR A 210 -9.05 -7.75 10.56
CA THR A 210 -10.32 -7.11 10.20
C THR A 210 -10.66 -7.29 8.72
N LYS A 211 -9.67 -7.36 7.83
CA LYS A 211 -9.90 -7.70 6.42
C LYS A 211 -10.40 -9.13 6.22
N ARG A 212 -9.86 -10.11 6.95
CA ARG A 212 -10.38 -11.48 6.91
C ARG A 212 -11.86 -11.54 7.30
N LEU A 213 -12.21 -10.90 8.41
CA LEU A 213 -13.59 -10.88 8.88
C LEU A 213 -14.52 -10.07 7.95
N ALA A 214 -14.01 -9.03 7.29
CA ALA A 214 -14.77 -8.31 6.28
C ALA A 214 -15.10 -9.20 5.08
N GLU A 215 -14.19 -10.08 4.66
CA GLU A 215 -14.47 -11.05 3.59
C GLU A 215 -15.54 -12.06 3.97
N ILE A 216 -15.50 -12.58 5.21
CA ILE A 216 -16.53 -13.48 5.74
C ILE A 216 -17.89 -12.78 5.72
N TYR A 217 -17.95 -11.55 6.24
CA TYR A 217 -19.18 -10.75 6.22
C TYR A 217 -19.70 -10.54 4.78
N VAL A 218 -18.82 -10.17 3.85
CA VAL A 218 -19.18 -9.95 2.44
C VAL A 218 -19.71 -11.23 1.79
N ARG A 219 -19.03 -12.37 1.99
CA ARG A 219 -19.48 -13.69 1.51
C ARG A 219 -20.89 -14.02 1.99
N ASP A 220 -21.18 -13.76 3.25
CA ASP A 220 -22.47 -14.12 3.84
C ASP A 220 -23.64 -13.31 3.23
N GLN A 221 -23.35 -12.21 2.53
CA GLN A 221 -24.35 -11.44 1.78
C GLN A 221 -24.52 -11.91 0.32
N TYR A 222 -23.69 -12.84 -0.18
CA TYR A 222 -23.66 -13.22 -1.59
C TYR A 222 -25.00 -13.73 -2.11
N ASN A 223 -25.81 -14.41 -1.29
CA ASN A 223 -27.12 -14.88 -1.73
C ASN A 223 -28.12 -13.75 -2.02
N THR A 224 -27.86 -12.53 -1.53
CA THR A 224 -28.80 -11.39 -1.62
C THR A 224 -28.25 -10.21 -2.41
N MET A 225 -26.94 -10.17 -2.67
CA MET A 225 -26.26 -9.03 -3.30
C MET A 225 -25.18 -9.49 -4.28
N PRO A 226 -24.96 -8.80 -5.42
CA PRO A 226 -23.92 -9.15 -6.39
C PRO A 226 -22.51 -8.72 -5.91
N VAL A 227 -22.03 -9.35 -4.84
CA VAL A 227 -20.75 -9.00 -4.21
C VAL A 227 -19.59 -9.78 -4.82
N ILE A 228 -18.43 -9.13 -4.88
CA ILE A 228 -17.17 -9.65 -5.42
C ILE A 228 -16.04 -9.25 -4.46
N ILE A 229 -15.06 -10.14 -4.25
CA ILE A 229 -13.86 -9.82 -3.45
C ILE A 229 -12.65 -9.70 -4.37
N ALA A 230 -11.92 -8.59 -4.25
CA ALA A 230 -10.68 -8.35 -4.97
C ALA A 230 -9.51 -8.17 -3.99
N ARG A 231 -8.43 -8.93 -4.17
CA ARG A 231 -7.29 -9.03 -3.24
C ARG A 231 -5.99 -8.64 -3.95
N PRO A 232 -5.64 -7.35 -4.02
CA PRO A 232 -4.31 -6.95 -4.48
C PRO A 232 -3.21 -7.43 -3.52
N SER A 233 -2.04 -7.73 -4.08
CA SER A 233 -0.80 -7.90 -3.30
C SER A 233 -0.21 -6.54 -2.89
N ILE A 234 1.12 -6.43 -2.73
CA ILE A 234 1.75 -5.22 -2.22
C ILE A 234 1.73 -4.13 -3.29
N VAL A 235 0.84 -3.15 -3.12
CA VAL A 235 0.66 -2.09 -4.11
C VAL A 235 1.83 -1.11 -4.11
N CYS A 236 2.37 -0.85 -5.29
CA CYS A 236 3.58 -0.06 -5.54
C CYS A 236 3.30 1.09 -6.51
N PRO A 237 4.28 1.99 -6.76
CA PRO A 237 4.10 3.09 -7.71
C PRO A 237 3.64 2.62 -9.09
N ALA A 238 2.96 3.48 -9.82
CA ALA A 238 2.44 3.16 -11.14
C ALA A 238 3.55 2.71 -12.10
N TYR A 239 3.26 1.72 -12.93
CA TYR A 239 4.17 1.29 -13.99
C TYR A 239 4.11 2.24 -15.19
N LYS A 240 2.91 2.50 -15.70
CA LYS A 240 2.70 3.37 -16.88
C LYS A 240 1.70 4.49 -16.61
N GLU A 241 0.54 4.15 -16.06
CA GLU A 241 -0.60 5.06 -16.03
C GLU A 241 -0.97 5.48 -14.59
N PRO A 242 -1.60 6.64 -14.39
CA PRO A 242 -1.70 7.77 -15.31
C PRO A 242 -0.36 8.41 -15.65
N MET A 243 0.66 8.17 -14.83
CA MET A 243 2.04 8.56 -15.13
C MET A 243 3.02 7.59 -14.46
N PRO A 244 4.15 7.27 -15.11
CA PRO A 244 5.13 6.33 -14.57
C PRO A 244 5.69 6.76 -13.20
N GLY A 245 5.84 5.80 -12.29
CA GLY A 245 6.35 6.03 -10.94
C GLY A 245 5.42 6.80 -10.01
N TRP A 246 4.16 7.07 -10.39
CA TRP A 246 3.24 7.82 -9.54
C TRP A 246 3.02 7.14 -8.19
N VAL A 247 3.25 7.91 -7.12
CA VAL A 247 2.91 7.55 -5.74
C VAL A 247 2.78 8.80 -4.88
N ASP A 248 1.81 8.81 -3.97
CA ASP A 248 1.59 9.94 -3.06
C ASP A 248 1.49 9.54 -1.58
N SER A 249 1.80 8.28 -1.27
CA SER A 249 1.83 7.77 0.09
C SER A 249 3.16 7.10 0.42
N LEU A 250 3.57 7.20 1.68
CA LEU A 250 4.73 6.50 2.23
C LEU A 250 4.37 5.11 2.77
N ASN A 251 3.20 4.59 2.44
CA ASN A 251 2.76 3.29 2.93
C ASN A 251 3.54 2.16 2.23
N GLY A 252 3.78 1.06 2.94
CA GLY A 252 4.40 -0.14 2.38
C GLY A 252 5.84 0.09 1.89
N PRO A 253 6.26 -0.54 0.76
CA PRO A 253 7.64 -0.51 0.26
C PRO A 253 8.19 0.89 0.00
N VAL A 254 7.36 1.86 -0.40
CA VAL A 254 7.80 3.22 -0.71
C VAL A 254 8.34 3.93 0.53
N GLY A 255 7.73 3.69 1.69
CA GLY A 255 8.23 4.18 2.98
C GLY A 255 9.59 3.61 3.32
N VAL A 256 9.75 2.29 3.17
CA VAL A 256 11.01 1.57 3.44
C VAL A 256 12.11 2.05 2.50
N MET A 257 11.84 2.13 1.20
CA MET A 257 12.82 2.61 0.21
C MET A 257 13.20 4.06 0.44
N THR A 258 12.25 4.93 0.80
CA THR A 258 12.55 6.33 1.12
C THR A 258 13.40 6.45 2.39
N ALA A 259 13.06 5.70 3.45
CA ALA A 259 13.81 5.73 4.71
C ALA A 259 15.21 5.09 4.56
N GLY A 260 15.32 4.01 3.81
CA GLY A 260 16.60 3.39 3.43
C GLY A 260 17.44 4.30 2.56
N GLY A 261 16.84 4.93 1.55
CA GLY A 261 17.50 5.89 0.65
C GLY A 261 17.94 7.20 1.33
N ARG A 262 17.33 7.56 2.47
CA ARG A 262 17.81 8.64 3.35
C ARG A 262 18.87 8.16 4.36
N GLY A 263 19.21 6.88 4.36
CA GLY A 263 20.20 6.27 5.24
C GLY A 263 19.73 5.99 6.67
N VAL A 264 18.43 6.12 6.97
CA VAL A 264 17.91 5.98 8.33
C VAL A 264 17.71 4.52 8.74
N ILE A 265 17.36 3.67 7.77
CA ILE A 265 17.30 2.21 7.96
C ILE A 265 18.67 1.63 7.59
N ARG A 266 19.31 0.93 8.55
CA ARG A 266 20.62 0.27 8.34
C ARG A 266 20.51 -1.25 8.26
N SER A 267 19.51 -1.80 8.94
CA SER A 267 19.28 -3.24 8.96
C SER A 267 17.79 -3.52 9.07
N MET A 268 17.33 -4.56 8.38
CA MET A 268 15.98 -5.07 8.43
C MET A 268 16.02 -6.59 8.59
N LEU A 269 15.20 -7.11 9.52
CA LEU A 269 14.96 -8.55 9.63
C LEU A 269 14.08 -9.00 8.46
N CYS A 270 14.69 -9.59 7.47
CA CYS A 270 14.10 -9.93 6.19
C CYS A 270 14.85 -11.11 5.60
N ASP A 271 14.12 -12.07 5.04
CA ASP A 271 14.70 -13.13 4.23
C ASP A 271 14.91 -12.60 2.81
N GLY A 272 16.17 -12.35 2.46
CA GLY A 272 16.55 -11.77 1.19
C GLY A 272 16.22 -12.65 -0.02
N GLU A 273 16.08 -13.95 0.17
CA GLU A 273 15.84 -14.93 -0.90
C GLU A 273 14.36 -15.06 -1.27
N LEU A 274 13.46 -14.57 -0.41
CA LEU A 274 12.04 -14.61 -0.69
C LEU A 274 11.63 -13.61 -1.77
N GLU A 275 10.73 -14.06 -2.64
CA GLU A 275 10.14 -13.23 -3.69
C GLU A 275 9.15 -12.21 -3.10
N ALA A 276 9.25 -10.96 -3.56
CA ALA A 276 8.32 -9.92 -3.23
C ALA A 276 7.12 -9.96 -4.21
N ASP A 277 5.93 -10.25 -3.70
CA ASP A 277 4.69 -10.10 -4.48
C ASP A 277 4.23 -8.63 -4.45
N MET A 278 4.80 -7.85 -5.36
CA MET A 278 4.52 -6.44 -5.57
C MET A 278 3.73 -6.23 -6.86
N ILE A 279 2.74 -5.35 -6.82
CA ILE A 279 1.90 -5.01 -7.96
C ILE A 279 1.85 -3.49 -8.18
N PRO A 280 2.11 -2.98 -9.40
CA PRO A 280 1.90 -1.57 -9.71
C PRO A 280 0.44 -1.15 -9.51
N VAL A 281 0.21 0.06 -8.99
CA VAL A 281 -1.15 0.53 -8.68
C VAL A 281 -2.08 0.55 -9.90
N ASP A 282 -1.57 0.92 -11.06
CA ASP A 282 -2.31 0.93 -12.32
C ASP A 282 -2.68 -0.46 -12.79
N VAL A 283 -1.77 -1.42 -12.70
CA VAL A 283 -2.08 -2.83 -12.97
C VAL A 283 -3.16 -3.34 -12.03
N ALA A 284 -3.07 -3.02 -10.73
CA ALA A 284 -4.10 -3.42 -9.76
C ALA A 284 -5.48 -2.79 -10.10
N ILE A 285 -5.50 -1.50 -10.47
CA ILE A 285 -6.72 -0.80 -10.86
C ILE A 285 -7.31 -1.34 -12.16
N ASN A 286 -6.48 -1.63 -13.16
CA ASN A 286 -6.95 -2.17 -14.43
C ASN A 286 -7.66 -3.52 -14.23
N ASN A 287 -7.10 -4.39 -13.39
CA ASN A 287 -7.75 -5.62 -12.98
C ASN A 287 -9.07 -5.38 -12.20
N LEU A 288 -9.09 -4.40 -11.29
CA LEU A 288 -10.33 -4.03 -10.59
C LEU A 288 -11.44 -3.56 -11.54
N ILE A 289 -11.11 -2.86 -12.62
CA ILE A 289 -12.10 -2.37 -13.59
C ILE A 289 -12.70 -3.51 -14.42
N ILE A 290 -11.92 -4.52 -14.80
CA ILE A 290 -12.42 -5.63 -15.63
C ILE A 290 -13.23 -6.67 -14.83
N ILE A 291 -13.02 -6.75 -13.50
CA ILE A 291 -13.66 -7.76 -12.64
C ILE A 291 -15.20 -7.68 -12.67
N PRO A 292 -15.85 -6.51 -12.48
CA PRO A 292 -17.31 -6.39 -12.58
C PRO A 292 -17.86 -6.80 -13.95
N TYR A 293 -17.15 -6.43 -15.03
CA TYR A 293 -17.50 -6.83 -16.38
C TYR A 293 -17.53 -8.36 -16.49
N GLY A 294 -16.45 -9.03 -16.07
CA GLY A 294 -16.34 -10.48 -16.08
C GLY A 294 -17.43 -11.19 -15.27
N PHE A 295 -17.72 -10.67 -14.08
CA PHE A 295 -18.82 -11.18 -13.25
C PHE A 295 -20.17 -11.10 -13.98
N CYS A 296 -20.47 -9.98 -14.62
CA CYS A 296 -21.73 -9.73 -15.32
C CYS A 296 -21.84 -10.45 -16.69
N GLN A 297 -20.76 -11.04 -17.22
CA GLN A 297 -20.83 -11.88 -18.42
C GLN A 297 -21.35 -13.30 -18.13
N ASN A 298 -21.37 -13.73 -16.86
CA ASN A 298 -21.90 -15.04 -16.52
C ASN A 298 -23.42 -15.07 -16.73
N LYS A 299 -23.90 -16.05 -17.51
CA LYS A 299 -25.34 -16.27 -17.74
C LYS A 299 -26.08 -16.64 -16.45
N GLU A 300 -25.39 -17.38 -15.60
CA GLU A 300 -25.89 -17.82 -14.30
C GLU A 300 -24.98 -17.31 -13.19
N ARG A 301 -25.57 -17.06 -12.03
CA ARG A 301 -24.81 -16.65 -10.85
C ARG A 301 -23.91 -17.81 -10.41
N PRO A 302 -22.59 -17.59 -10.25
CA PRO A 302 -21.71 -18.62 -9.70
C PRO A 302 -22.21 -19.16 -8.35
N PRO A 303 -21.99 -20.46 -8.04
CA PRO A 303 -22.45 -21.04 -6.78
C PRO A 303 -21.70 -20.47 -5.57
N GLU A 304 -20.44 -20.07 -5.75
CA GLU A 304 -19.61 -19.45 -4.73
C GLU A 304 -19.31 -18.00 -5.10
N ILE A 305 -19.07 -17.17 -4.07
CA ILE A 305 -18.68 -15.77 -4.27
C ILE A 305 -17.43 -15.68 -5.16
N PRO A 306 -17.43 -14.85 -6.23
CA PRO A 306 -16.25 -14.66 -7.05
C PRO A 306 -15.18 -13.89 -6.28
N ILE A 307 -13.96 -14.42 -6.31
CA ILE A 307 -12.79 -13.85 -5.65
C ILE A 307 -11.64 -13.79 -6.64
N TYR A 308 -10.91 -12.68 -6.62
CA TYR A 308 -9.79 -12.42 -7.51
C TYR A 308 -8.55 -12.02 -6.72
N ASN A 309 -7.53 -12.86 -6.73
CA ASN A 309 -6.20 -12.51 -6.24
C ASN A 309 -5.47 -11.72 -7.34
N ILE A 310 -5.24 -10.43 -7.10
CA ILE A 310 -4.64 -9.52 -8.07
C ILE A 310 -3.15 -9.41 -7.76
N THR A 311 -2.38 -10.30 -8.37
CA THR A 311 -0.93 -10.43 -8.21
C THR A 311 -0.22 -10.37 -9.55
N MET A 312 1.06 -10.00 -9.55
CA MET A 312 1.87 -10.04 -10.77
C MET A 312 2.21 -11.48 -11.19
N PRO A 313 2.40 -11.74 -12.51
CA PRO A 313 3.00 -12.97 -13.01
C PRO A 313 4.28 -13.35 -12.27
N LYS A 314 4.56 -14.65 -12.15
CA LYS A 314 5.76 -15.14 -11.47
C LYS A 314 7.05 -14.62 -12.12
N SER A 315 7.07 -14.50 -13.44
CA SER A 315 8.19 -13.95 -14.22
C SER A 315 8.57 -12.51 -13.83
N CYS A 316 7.63 -11.74 -13.28
CA CYS A 316 7.85 -10.36 -12.84
C CYS A 316 8.38 -10.26 -11.41
N ARG A 317 8.30 -11.34 -10.61
CA ARG A 317 8.67 -11.31 -9.19
C ARG A 317 10.19 -11.29 -9.05
N ARG A 318 10.67 -10.57 -8.04
CA ARG A 318 12.10 -10.47 -7.70
C ARG A 318 12.26 -10.66 -6.21
N SER A 319 13.43 -11.15 -5.80
CA SER A 319 13.74 -11.33 -4.38
C SER A 319 13.91 -10.00 -3.67
N TRP A 320 13.69 -9.97 -2.36
CA TRP A 320 13.95 -8.77 -1.55
C TRP A 320 15.41 -8.32 -1.67
N MET A 321 16.36 -9.25 -1.77
CA MET A 321 17.78 -8.94 -1.98
C MET A 321 18.03 -8.26 -3.33
N TRP A 322 17.38 -8.74 -4.40
CA TRP A 322 17.48 -8.11 -5.72
C TRP A 322 16.97 -6.67 -5.69
N ILE A 323 15.83 -6.43 -5.03
CA ILE A 323 15.25 -5.08 -4.89
C ILE A 323 16.18 -4.17 -4.09
N LEU A 324 16.75 -4.64 -2.98
CA LEU A 324 17.69 -3.86 -2.18
C LEU A 324 18.93 -3.48 -3.00
N ASN A 325 19.59 -4.44 -3.63
CA ASN A 325 20.85 -4.21 -4.33
C ASN A 325 20.68 -3.21 -5.49
N ASN A 326 19.66 -3.41 -6.32
CA ASN A 326 19.37 -2.47 -7.41
C ASN A 326 18.90 -1.12 -6.88
N GLY A 327 18.11 -1.09 -5.81
CA GLY A 327 17.71 0.15 -5.14
C GLY A 327 18.90 0.96 -4.60
N VAL A 328 19.93 0.30 -4.08
CA VAL A 328 21.17 0.95 -3.63
C VAL A 328 21.94 1.54 -4.81
N GLU A 329 22.07 0.83 -5.92
CA GLU A 329 22.73 1.37 -7.12
C GLU A 329 21.96 2.55 -7.72
N LEU A 330 20.63 2.44 -7.80
CA LEU A 330 19.76 3.54 -8.23
C LEU A 330 19.85 4.74 -7.30
N ASN A 331 20.02 4.53 -5.98
CA ASN A 331 20.23 5.62 -5.04
C ASN A 331 21.58 6.32 -5.24
N LYS A 332 22.64 5.62 -5.66
CA LYS A 332 23.90 6.26 -6.08
C LYS A 332 23.73 7.09 -7.36
N LYS A 333 22.90 6.61 -8.30
CA LYS A 333 22.61 7.30 -9.57
C LYS A 333 21.73 8.54 -9.35
N TYR A 334 20.71 8.42 -8.50
CA TYR A 334 19.68 9.44 -8.21
C TYR A 334 19.50 9.67 -6.70
N PRO A 335 20.53 10.13 -5.97
CA PRO A 335 20.47 10.27 -4.51
C PRO A 335 19.49 11.34 -4.09
N LEU A 336 18.70 11.06 -3.04
CA LEU A 336 17.83 12.05 -2.40
C LEU A 336 18.63 13.27 -1.95
N SER A 337 18.04 14.45 -2.06
CA SER A 337 18.70 15.75 -1.83
C SER A 337 19.01 16.01 -0.36
N TRP A 338 18.35 15.29 0.54
CA TRP A 338 18.53 15.41 1.97
C TRP A 338 18.69 14.02 2.63
N PRO A 339 19.83 13.35 2.40
CA PRO A 339 20.15 12.14 3.14
C PRO A 339 20.48 12.50 4.59
N LEU A 340 19.98 11.72 5.53
CA LEU A 340 20.34 11.84 6.95
C LEU A 340 21.63 11.07 7.25
N TRP A 341 21.93 10.05 6.46
CA TRP A 341 23.15 9.27 6.53
C TRP A 341 23.44 8.59 5.19
N TYR A 342 24.61 7.98 5.02
CA TYR A 342 24.94 7.26 3.78
C TYR A 342 24.12 5.97 3.65
N PRO A 343 23.30 5.77 2.60
CA PRO A 343 22.38 4.65 2.45
C PRO A 343 23.10 3.33 2.13
N ASN A 344 23.18 2.42 3.11
CA ASN A 344 23.72 1.06 2.94
C ASN A 344 22.96 0.04 3.79
N ALA A 345 21.63 0.11 3.72
CA ALA A 345 20.76 -0.84 4.40
C ALA A 345 21.12 -2.29 4.05
N THR A 346 20.93 -3.20 5.01
CA THR A 346 21.17 -4.64 4.85
C THR A 346 19.93 -5.44 5.21
N LEU A 347 19.69 -6.55 4.50
CA LEU A 347 18.70 -7.57 4.87
C LEU A 347 19.41 -8.71 5.60
N THR A 348 18.82 -9.24 6.66
CA THR A 348 19.42 -10.34 7.41
C THR A 348 18.36 -11.14 8.17
N LEU A 349 18.63 -12.43 8.38
CA LEU A 349 17.91 -13.27 9.35
C LEU A 349 18.66 -13.39 10.69
N ASN A 350 19.92 -12.94 10.76
CA ASN A 350 20.71 -12.99 11.98
C ASN A 350 20.27 -11.87 12.93
N LYS A 351 19.52 -12.25 13.97
CA LYS A 351 19.01 -11.32 14.99
C LYS A 351 20.13 -10.57 15.73
N HIS A 352 21.28 -11.20 15.98
CA HIS A 352 22.39 -10.55 16.66
C HIS A 352 23.04 -9.47 15.79
N TYR A 353 23.30 -9.78 14.52
CA TYR A 353 23.80 -8.81 13.55
C TYR A 353 22.81 -7.66 13.34
N HIS A 354 21.52 -7.96 13.25
CA HIS A 354 20.48 -6.95 13.18
C HIS A 354 20.50 -6.01 14.40
N TRP A 355 20.48 -6.57 15.61
CA TRP A 355 20.49 -5.78 16.85
C TRP A 355 21.75 -4.94 17.02
N PHE A 356 22.91 -5.47 16.63
CA PHE A 356 24.16 -4.71 16.57
C PHE A 356 23.98 -3.46 15.70
N ASN A 357 23.48 -3.62 14.47
CA ASN A 357 23.26 -2.50 13.56
C ASN A 357 22.21 -1.51 14.06
N VAL A 358 21.13 -2.00 14.65
CA VAL A 358 20.06 -1.18 15.23
C VAL A 358 20.59 -0.33 16.38
N ILE A 359 21.38 -0.89 17.28
CA ILE A 359 21.95 -0.16 18.41
C ILE A 359 22.97 0.86 17.93
N PHE A 360 24.01 0.41 17.22
CA PHE A 360 25.19 1.23 16.93
C PHE A 360 25.04 2.16 15.73
N PHE A 361 24.21 1.81 14.74
CA PHE A 361 24.09 2.58 13.50
C PHE A 361 22.70 3.19 13.27
N MET A 362 21.70 2.90 14.12
CA MET A 362 20.39 3.56 14.08
C MET A 362 20.11 4.39 15.33
N TRP A 363 20.08 3.77 16.52
CA TRP A 363 19.70 4.45 17.76
C TRP A 363 20.81 5.35 18.32
N LEU A 364 22.04 4.86 18.43
CA LEU A 364 23.16 5.65 18.93
C LEU A 364 23.35 6.95 18.11
N PRO A 365 23.41 6.92 16.76
CA PRO A 365 23.50 8.15 15.97
C PRO A 365 22.29 9.06 16.14
N ALA A 366 21.08 8.52 16.25
CA ALA A 366 19.89 9.33 16.44
C ALA A 366 19.89 10.08 17.78
N ILE A 367 20.36 9.43 18.85
CA ILE A 367 20.53 10.06 20.17
C ILE A 367 21.60 11.15 20.10
N LEU A 368 22.76 10.86 19.50
CA LEU A 368 23.84 11.83 19.35
C LEU A 368 23.40 13.06 18.55
N ILE A 369 22.68 12.88 17.44
CA ILE A 369 22.15 13.99 16.63
C ILE A 369 21.16 14.82 17.46
N ASP A 370 20.21 14.20 18.17
CA ASP A 370 19.25 14.97 18.99
C ASP A 370 19.92 15.69 20.18
N ILE A 371 21.00 15.14 20.76
CA ILE A 371 21.83 15.84 21.76
C ILE A 371 22.49 17.06 21.15
N LEU A 372 23.15 16.91 19.98
CA LEU A 372 23.78 18.03 19.28
C LEU A 372 22.75 19.11 18.92
N LEU A 373 21.58 18.72 18.39
CA LEU A 373 20.49 19.64 18.10
C LEU A 373 20.05 20.38 19.36
N THR A 374 19.98 19.71 20.51
CA THR A 374 19.66 20.34 21.80
C THR A 374 20.71 21.38 22.19
N ILE A 375 22.00 21.05 22.07
CA ILE A 375 23.11 21.98 22.35
C ILE A 375 23.04 23.23 21.46
N PHE A 376 22.68 23.06 20.18
CA PHE A 376 22.54 24.17 19.23
C PHE A 376 21.15 24.85 19.24
N GLY A 377 20.30 24.56 20.24
CA GLY A 377 18.96 25.15 20.33
C GLY A 377 18.01 24.78 19.19
N GLN A 378 18.31 23.70 18.46
CA GLN A 378 17.52 23.19 17.34
C GLN A 378 16.47 22.18 17.80
N ARG A 379 15.42 22.01 16.98
CA ARG A 379 14.36 21.04 17.25
C ARG A 379 14.86 19.61 17.07
N ARG A 380 14.78 18.80 18.13
CA ARG A 380 15.00 17.35 18.12
C ARG A 380 13.99 16.63 17.24
N PHE A 381 14.45 15.68 16.44
CA PHE A 381 13.57 14.92 15.56
C PHE A 381 14.05 13.49 15.25
N MET A 382 15.33 13.17 15.46
CA MET A 382 15.88 11.88 15.03
C MET A 382 15.36 10.70 15.86
N ILE A 383 15.22 10.86 17.19
CA ILE A 383 14.62 9.83 18.04
C ILE A 383 13.16 9.59 17.63
N TYR A 384 12.43 10.65 17.30
CA TYR A 384 11.05 10.53 16.83
C TYR A 384 10.96 9.74 15.52
N ILE A 385 11.87 10.00 14.56
CA ILE A 385 11.95 9.23 13.32
C ILE A 385 12.28 7.76 13.61
N GLN A 386 13.28 7.46 14.46
CA GLN A 386 13.66 6.08 14.77
C GLN A 386 12.53 5.29 15.45
N LYS A 387 11.76 5.92 16.34
CA LYS A 387 10.57 5.29 16.94
C LYS A 387 9.57 4.85 15.87
N ARG A 388 9.31 5.68 14.86
CA ARG A 388 8.39 5.35 13.76
C ARG A 388 8.93 4.23 12.87
N ILE A 389 10.23 4.25 12.58
CA ILE A 389 10.89 3.20 11.80
C ILE A 389 10.83 1.87 12.52
N LYS A 390 11.12 1.84 13.83
CA LYS A 390 11.04 0.62 14.65
C LYS A 390 9.65 -0.03 14.52
N VAL A 391 8.59 0.74 14.77
CA VAL A 391 7.21 0.24 14.67
C VAL A 391 6.91 -0.27 13.25
N GLY A 392 7.28 0.48 12.21
CA GLY A 392 7.07 0.06 10.83
C GLY A 392 7.80 -1.24 10.47
N LEU A 393 9.04 -1.41 10.90
CA LEU A 393 9.84 -2.61 10.62
C LEU A 393 9.32 -3.83 11.39
N GLU A 394 8.91 -3.68 12.65
CA GLU A 394 8.32 -4.77 13.46
C GLU A 394 7.07 -5.34 12.79
N VAL A 395 6.21 -4.47 12.26
CA VAL A 395 5.01 -4.87 11.55
C VAL A 395 5.33 -5.56 10.21
N LEU A 396 6.31 -5.06 9.47
CA LEU A 396 6.71 -5.61 8.16
C LEU A 396 7.47 -6.93 8.29
N GLN A 397 8.11 -7.19 9.43
CA GLN A 397 8.92 -8.38 9.65
C GLN A 397 8.11 -9.66 9.40
N PHE A 398 6.84 -9.69 9.80
CA PHE A 398 5.98 -10.84 9.55
C PHE A 398 5.91 -11.16 8.05
N PHE A 399 5.73 -10.13 7.21
CA PHE A 399 5.55 -10.19 5.74
C PHE A 399 6.84 -10.35 4.94
N THR A 400 7.99 -10.21 5.57
CA THR A 400 9.29 -10.24 4.88
C THR A 400 10.16 -11.44 5.29
N THR A 401 9.63 -12.30 6.16
CA THR A 401 10.31 -13.50 6.67
C THR A 401 9.53 -14.79 6.41
N ARG A 402 8.44 -14.73 5.65
CA ARG A 402 7.61 -15.89 5.28
C ARG A 402 7.27 -15.83 3.80
N LYS A 403 7.04 -17.00 3.23
CA LYS A 403 6.67 -17.17 1.83
C LYS A 403 5.14 -17.29 1.71
N TRP A 404 4.58 -16.69 0.66
CA TRP A 404 3.19 -16.90 0.26
C TRP A 404 3.11 -17.23 -1.22
N ASP A 405 2.20 -18.12 -1.57
CA ASP A 405 1.83 -18.45 -2.94
C ASP A 405 0.37 -18.08 -3.19
N PHE A 406 0.16 -16.90 -3.79
CA PHE A 406 -1.18 -16.43 -4.15
C PHE A 406 -1.59 -17.02 -5.49
N ARG A 407 -2.64 -17.87 -5.49
CA ARG A 407 -3.22 -18.43 -6.70
C ARG A 407 -4.24 -17.47 -7.28
N ASN A 408 -4.18 -17.21 -8.58
CA ASN A 408 -4.99 -16.19 -9.27
C ASN A 408 -5.77 -16.78 -10.47
N ASP A 409 -6.21 -18.04 -10.35
CA ASP A 409 -6.80 -18.82 -11.44
C ASP A 409 -8.06 -18.16 -12.04
N ASN A 410 -8.94 -17.59 -11.21
CA ASN A 410 -10.14 -16.87 -11.61
C ASN A 410 -9.80 -15.59 -12.37
N LEU A 411 -8.78 -14.84 -11.93
CA LEU A 411 -8.32 -13.65 -12.63
C LEU A 411 -7.74 -14.02 -14.00
N MET A 412 -6.90 -15.06 -14.07
CA MET A 412 -6.33 -15.51 -15.33
C MET A 412 -7.39 -16.07 -16.29
N LYS A 413 -8.40 -16.78 -15.77
CA LYS A 413 -9.57 -17.21 -16.58
C LYS A 413 -10.30 -16.01 -17.16
N LEU A 414 -10.56 -14.96 -16.37
CA LEU A 414 -11.19 -13.73 -16.86
C LEU A 414 -10.34 -13.07 -17.95
N ILE A 415 -9.05 -12.84 -17.70
CA ILE A 415 -8.14 -12.20 -18.65
C ILE A 415 -8.12 -12.94 -20.00
N LYS A 416 -8.16 -14.28 -19.99
CA LYS A 416 -8.21 -15.10 -21.22
C LYS A 416 -9.48 -14.93 -22.06
N THR A 417 -10.56 -14.36 -21.50
CA THR A 417 -11.79 -14.07 -22.26
C THR A 417 -11.76 -12.72 -22.97
N LEU A 418 -10.75 -11.89 -22.70
CA LEU A 418 -10.65 -10.53 -23.22
C LEU A 418 -9.93 -10.51 -24.56
N ASN A 419 -10.32 -9.59 -25.44
CA ASN A 419 -9.68 -9.41 -26.74
C ASN A 419 -8.42 -8.54 -26.64
N GLU A 420 -7.58 -8.55 -27.69
CA GLU A 420 -6.30 -7.82 -27.72
C GLU A 420 -6.45 -6.31 -27.45
N LYS A 421 -7.57 -5.71 -27.86
CA LYS A 421 -7.82 -4.28 -27.64
C LYS A 421 -7.99 -3.96 -26.16
N GLU A 422 -8.55 -4.87 -25.36
CA GLU A 422 -8.62 -4.72 -23.89
C GLU A 422 -7.23 -4.73 -23.26
N PHE A 423 -6.31 -5.57 -23.76
CA PHE A 423 -4.94 -5.60 -23.26
C PHE A 423 -4.22 -4.28 -23.49
N THR A 424 -4.52 -3.58 -24.58
CA THR A 424 -3.97 -2.25 -24.86
C THR A 424 -4.66 -1.17 -24.02
N VAL A 425 -6.00 -1.18 -23.93
CA VAL A 425 -6.75 -0.13 -23.21
C VAL A 425 -6.52 -0.21 -21.69
N PHE A 426 -6.45 -1.41 -21.14
CA PHE A 426 -6.30 -1.64 -19.70
C PHE A 426 -4.92 -2.19 -19.32
N GLU A 427 -3.92 -2.11 -20.20
CA GLU A 427 -2.52 -2.52 -19.91
C GLU A 427 -2.44 -3.85 -19.12
N LEU A 428 -3.22 -4.84 -19.56
CA LEU A 428 -3.40 -6.09 -18.82
C LEU A 428 -2.12 -6.93 -18.90
N GLN A 429 -1.76 -7.49 -17.75
CA GLN A 429 -0.54 -8.28 -17.59
C GLN A 429 -0.84 -9.77 -17.79
N CYS A 430 0.06 -10.50 -18.43
CA CYS A 430 -0.03 -11.95 -18.65
C CYS A 430 1.37 -12.59 -18.60
N GLU A 431 1.45 -13.90 -18.35
CA GLU A 431 2.75 -14.58 -18.15
C GLU A 431 3.65 -14.55 -19.40
N ASP A 432 3.07 -14.56 -20.60
CA ASP A 432 3.79 -14.68 -21.87
C ASP A 432 4.37 -13.34 -22.39
N LYS A 433 4.21 -12.24 -21.65
CA LYS A 433 4.76 -10.93 -22.02
C LYS A 433 6.07 -10.67 -21.28
N GLU A 434 7.02 -10.05 -21.98
CA GLU A 434 8.23 -9.52 -21.37
C GLU A 434 7.96 -8.18 -20.69
N TYR A 435 8.59 -7.99 -19.52
CA TYR A 435 8.44 -6.81 -18.70
C TYR A 435 9.79 -6.25 -18.32
N ASP A 436 9.98 -4.95 -18.52
CA ASP A 436 11.16 -4.22 -18.08
C ASP A 436 11.09 -3.95 -16.57
N ILE A 437 11.46 -4.96 -15.77
CA ILE A 437 11.43 -4.89 -14.31
C ILE A 437 12.49 -3.93 -13.76
N GLU A 438 13.65 -3.82 -14.43
CA GLU A 438 14.72 -2.91 -14.04
C GLU A 438 14.34 -1.45 -14.28
N GLY A 439 13.83 -1.13 -15.48
CA GLY A 439 13.30 0.19 -15.79
C GLY A 439 12.11 0.56 -14.91
N TYR A 440 11.24 -0.40 -14.56
CA TYR A 440 10.18 -0.16 -13.59
C TYR A 440 10.72 0.21 -12.19
N LEU A 441 11.75 -0.48 -11.72
CA LEU A 441 12.38 -0.15 -10.43
C LEU A 441 13.02 1.25 -10.47
N GLU A 442 13.69 1.61 -11.58
CA GLU A 442 14.23 2.95 -11.80
C GLU A 442 13.13 4.01 -11.75
N GLN A 443 11.99 3.77 -12.41
CA GLN A 443 10.82 4.65 -12.37
C GLN A 443 10.24 4.78 -10.97
N CYS A 444 10.20 3.71 -10.17
CA CYS A 444 9.78 3.77 -8.77
C CYS A 444 10.72 4.67 -7.94
N CYS A 445 12.03 4.58 -8.15
CA CYS A 445 13.01 5.43 -7.47
C CYS A 445 12.86 6.91 -7.86
N LEU A 446 12.74 7.19 -9.16
CA LEU A 446 12.51 8.55 -9.68
C LEU A 446 11.16 9.12 -9.21
N GLY A 447 10.11 8.30 -9.21
CA GLY A 447 8.79 8.66 -8.70
C GLY A 447 8.79 8.95 -7.21
N GLY A 448 9.50 8.15 -6.41
CA GLY A 448 9.72 8.43 -4.99
C GLY A 448 10.41 9.77 -4.76
N ARG A 449 11.44 10.11 -5.56
CA ARG A 449 12.08 11.42 -5.50
C ARG A 449 11.11 12.55 -5.84
N LEU A 450 10.42 12.44 -6.97
CA LEU A 450 9.60 13.51 -7.51
C LEU A 450 8.31 13.72 -6.72
N TYR A 451 7.56 12.66 -6.45
CA TYR A 451 6.22 12.77 -5.90
C TYR A 451 6.17 12.72 -4.37
N ILE A 452 7.07 11.97 -3.72
CA ILE A 452 7.17 11.91 -2.26
C ILE A 452 8.18 12.94 -1.75
N GLY A 453 9.40 12.94 -2.31
CA GLY A 453 10.45 13.88 -1.94
C GLY A 453 10.15 15.32 -2.34
N LYS A 454 9.34 15.53 -3.40
CA LYS A 454 9.14 16.83 -4.05
C LYS A 454 10.45 17.42 -4.58
N GLU A 455 11.33 16.56 -5.07
CA GLU A 455 12.67 16.91 -5.53
C GLU A 455 12.77 16.73 -7.05
N SER A 456 13.12 17.79 -7.79
CA SER A 456 13.37 17.71 -9.25
C SER A 456 14.63 16.88 -9.54
N ILE A 457 14.74 16.36 -10.76
CA ILE A 457 15.97 15.72 -11.26
C ILE A 457 17.16 16.68 -11.26
N ASP A 458 16.92 17.98 -11.41
CA ASP A 458 17.95 19.02 -11.47
C ASP A 458 18.76 19.15 -10.17
N THR A 459 18.24 18.61 -9.07
CA THR A 459 18.91 18.62 -7.76
C THR A 459 19.89 17.45 -7.58
N VAL A 460 19.92 16.48 -8.51
CA VAL A 460 20.79 15.29 -8.44
C VAL A 460 22.29 15.63 -8.38
N PRO A 461 22.85 16.57 -9.17
CA PRO A 461 24.28 16.89 -9.09
C PRO A 461 24.71 17.33 -7.68
N ARG A 462 23.93 18.21 -7.05
CA ARG A 462 24.16 18.62 -5.65
C ARG A 462 24.02 17.46 -4.68
N ALA A 463 22.99 16.63 -4.86
CA ALA A 463 22.74 15.49 -4.00
C ALA A 463 23.88 14.45 -4.05
N LYS A 464 24.53 14.27 -5.20
CA LYS A 464 25.71 13.40 -5.34
C LYS A 464 26.90 13.89 -4.50
N VAL A 465 27.15 15.21 -4.47
CA VAL A 465 28.20 15.78 -3.62
C VAL A 465 27.93 15.49 -2.14
N ILE A 466 26.68 15.72 -1.70
CA ILE A 466 26.27 15.43 -0.32
C ILE A 466 26.41 13.94 -0.01
N LEU A 467 26.01 13.06 -0.94
CA LEU A 467 26.12 11.61 -0.78
C LEU A 467 27.59 11.19 -0.59
N THR A 468 28.54 11.76 -1.33
CA THR A 468 29.98 11.50 -1.17
C THR A 468 30.48 11.92 0.22
N THR A 469 30.06 13.09 0.71
CA THR A 469 30.38 13.52 2.08
C THR A 469 29.82 12.54 3.11
N MET A 470 28.57 12.11 2.93
CA MET A 470 27.94 11.12 3.81
C MET A 470 28.67 9.78 3.77
N TYR A 471 29.17 9.36 2.60
CA TYR A 471 29.96 8.13 2.45
C TYR A 471 31.25 8.19 3.28
N ILE A 472 32.00 9.28 3.18
CA ILE A 472 33.23 9.48 3.96
C ILE A 472 32.90 9.47 5.45
N LEU A 473 31.85 10.19 5.86
CA LEU A 473 31.38 10.22 7.25
C LEU A 473 31.01 8.82 7.76
N ASP A 474 30.27 8.02 6.98
CA ASP A 474 29.89 6.65 7.36
C ASP A 474 31.12 5.75 7.53
N LYS A 475 32.12 5.87 6.66
CA LYS A 475 33.36 5.09 6.77
C LYS A 475 34.15 5.46 8.02
N VAL A 476 34.34 6.76 8.28
CA VAL A 476 35.03 7.23 9.49
C VAL A 476 34.29 6.77 10.74
N CYS A 477 32.98 7.00 10.82
CA CYS A 477 32.18 6.59 11.97
C CYS A 477 32.21 5.08 12.22
N LYS A 478 32.09 4.26 11.17
CA LYS A 478 32.16 2.80 11.30
C LYS A 478 33.54 2.34 11.76
N THR A 479 34.61 2.90 11.21
CA THR A 479 35.98 2.58 11.65
C THR A 479 36.18 2.92 13.12
N LEU A 480 35.71 4.09 13.57
CA LEU A 480 35.82 4.49 14.97
C LEU A 480 34.98 3.61 15.90
N ILE A 481 33.72 3.33 15.56
CA ILE A 481 32.82 2.51 16.38
C ILE A 481 33.32 1.07 16.46
N CYS A 482 33.62 0.45 15.32
CA CYS A 482 34.11 -0.92 15.28
C CYS A 482 35.49 -1.03 15.92
N GLY A 483 36.40 -0.09 15.65
CA GLY A 483 37.74 -0.05 16.25
C GLY A 483 37.66 0.07 17.78
N TRP A 484 36.82 0.97 18.30
CA TRP A 484 36.56 1.08 19.73
C TRP A 484 35.97 -0.21 20.32
N PHE A 485 35.00 -0.83 19.63
CA PHE A 485 34.38 -2.07 20.09
C PHE A 485 35.38 -3.23 20.15
N PHE A 486 36.21 -3.40 19.12
CA PHE A 486 37.27 -4.41 19.11
C PHE A 486 38.33 -4.15 20.17
N TYR A 487 38.78 -2.90 20.33
CA TYR A 487 39.70 -2.51 21.39
C TYR A 487 39.12 -2.83 22.78
N TRP A 488 37.84 -2.53 23.00
CA TRP A 488 37.14 -2.82 24.26
C TRP A 488 37.07 -4.32 24.54
N ILE A 489 36.70 -5.15 23.54
CA ILE A 489 36.71 -6.61 23.68
C ILE A 489 38.13 -7.11 23.97
N ALA A 490 39.11 -6.70 23.18
CA ALA A 490 40.50 -7.12 23.31
C ALA A 490 41.05 -6.79 24.70
N SER A 491 40.71 -5.61 25.24
CA SER A 491 41.08 -5.21 26.60
C SER A 491 40.42 -6.10 27.66
N LYS A 492 39.16 -6.51 27.44
CA LYS A 492 38.42 -7.36 28.39
C LYS A 492 38.89 -8.81 28.42
N ILE A 493 39.46 -9.31 27.33
CA ILE A 493 40.02 -10.66 27.24
C ILE A 493 41.54 -10.71 27.48
N GLY A 494 42.15 -9.59 27.89
CA GLY A 494 43.59 -9.50 28.15
C GLY A 494 44.49 -9.53 26.90
N LEU A 495 43.90 -9.45 25.70
CA LEU A 495 44.65 -9.49 24.44
C LEU A 495 45.48 -8.21 24.23
N VAL A 496 45.00 -7.06 24.72
CA VAL A 496 45.76 -5.80 24.63
C VAL A 496 47.03 -5.88 25.48
N ASP A 497 46.92 -6.41 26.69
CA ASP A 497 48.05 -6.58 27.61
C ASP A 497 49.08 -7.59 27.05
N LEU A 498 48.60 -8.72 26.52
CA LEU A 498 49.45 -9.73 25.85
C LEU A 498 50.20 -9.14 24.65
N ILE A 499 49.55 -8.32 23.83
CA ILE A 499 50.19 -7.66 22.68
C ILE A 499 51.23 -6.66 23.17
N ALA A 500 50.94 -5.88 24.21
CA ALA A 500 51.89 -4.94 24.79
C ALA A 500 53.15 -5.66 25.32
N GLU A 501 52.97 -6.78 26.03
CA GLU A 501 54.08 -7.61 26.52
C GLU A 501 54.96 -8.16 25.37
N ILE A 502 54.37 -8.56 24.24
CA ILE A 502 55.11 -9.04 23.05
C ILE A 502 55.94 -7.93 22.38
N PHE A 503 55.47 -6.69 22.41
CA PHE A 503 56.21 -5.55 21.84
C PHE A 503 57.26 -4.97 22.81
N GLU A 504 57.16 -5.30 24.10
CA GLU A 504 58.17 -4.96 25.12
C GLU A 504 59.28 -6.01 25.26
N SER A 505 59.06 -7.23 24.76
CA SER A 505 60.08 -8.30 24.61
C SER A 505 60.84 -8.22 23.28
#